data_AF-A0A2H0MT77-F1
#
_entry.id   AF-A0A2H0MT77-F1
#
_cell.length_a   1.000
_cell.length_b   1.000
_cell.length_c   1.000
_cell.angle_alpha   90.00
_cell.angle_beta   90.00
_cell.angle_gamma   90.00
#
_symmetry.space_group_name_H-M   'P 1'
#
loop_
_entity.id
_entity.type
_entity.pdbx_description
1 polymer ?
#
loop_
_entity_poly.entity_id
_entity_poly.type
_entity_poly.pdbx_seq_one_letter_code
_entity_poly.pdbx_strand_id
1 'polypeptide(L)'
;MAETLGSLVDKVSIKNLRIWHMDEAIATKDPGDPALEELKAKRDLAARQNQDLIDEANAFFVDALAGKVKIRDEKLKLYQNRNVQSSDGIKELGEAISELAWRNIKLWHLEDEARRTDLPDADIVKVKRGIDATNQERNNLMDKVDEILFNHVNKK
;
A
#
# COMPACT_ATOMS: atom_id res chain seq x y z
N MET A 1 5.11 -1.96 -15.21
CA MET A 1 3.99 -1.01 -14.97
C MET A 1 4.65 0.35 -14.81
N ALA A 2 4.19 1.39 -15.51
CA ALA A 2 4.71 2.73 -15.23
C ALA A 2 4.38 3.12 -13.79
N GLU A 3 5.31 3.79 -13.10
CA GLU A 3 5.04 4.35 -11.77
C GLU A 3 3.96 5.44 -11.90
N THR A 4 2.93 5.38 -11.07
CA THR A 4 1.93 6.44 -10.87
C THR A 4 1.96 6.90 -9.42
N LEU A 5 1.30 8.03 -9.10
CA LEU A 5 1.22 8.46 -7.70
C LEU A 5 0.61 7.35 -6.84
N GLY A 6 -0.49 6.74 -7.30
CA GLY A 6 -1.16 5.63 -6.62
C GLY A 6 -0.23 4.45 -6.33
N SER A 7 0.62 4.05 -7.28
CA SER A 7 1.58 2.95 -7.03
C SER A 7 2.73 3.34 -6.11
N LEU A 8 3.18 4.59 -6.15
CA LEU A 8 4.24 5.08 -5.27
C LEU A 8 3.76 5.15 -3.83
N VAL A 9 2.58 5.74 -3.58
CA VAL A 9 2.02 5.80 -2.22
C VAL A 9 1.64 4.43 -1.66
N ASP A 10 1.24 3.49 -2.52
CA ASP A 10 1.01 2.09 -2.15
C ASP A 10 2.29 1.47 -1.56
N LYS A 11 3.41 1.56 -2.30
CA LYS A 11 4.71 1.05 -1.85
C LYS A 11 5.21 1.73 -0.58
N VAL A 12 5.05 3.05 -0.46
CA VAL A 12 5.40 3.80 0.75
C VAL A 12 4.63 3.26 1.95
N SER A 13 3.32 3.04 1.81
CA SER A 13 2.49 2.53 2.91
C SER A 13 2.88 1.10 3.33
N ILE A 14 3.22 0.23 2.37
CA ILE A 14 3.70 -1.13 2.64
C ILE A 14 5.07 -1.10 3.34
N LYS A 15 6.00 -0.23 2.90
CA LYS A 15 7.30 -0.08 3.57
C LYS A 15 7.15 0.49 4.98
N ASN A 16 6.27 1.47 5.20
CA ASN A 16 5.96 1.99 6.54
C ASN A 16 5.48 0.87 7.47
N LEU A 17 4.54 0.03 7.01
CA LEU A 17 4.06 -1.11 7.80
C LEU A 17 5.18 -2.10 8.13
N ARG A 18 6.06 -2.37 7.15
CA ARG A 18 7.22 -3.25 7.37
C ARG A 18 8.20 -2.69 8.39
N ILE A 19 8.49 -1.39 8.33
CA ILE A 19 9.34 -0.70 9.29
C ILE A 19 8.73 -0.80 10.69
N TRP A 20 7.42 -0.54 10.82
CA TRP A 20 6.70 -0.66 12.08
C TRP A 20 6.83 -2.07 12.70
N HIS A 21 6.61 -3.13 11.93
CA HIS A 21 6.80 -4.51 12.43
C HIS A 21 8.26 -4.83 12.78
N MET A 22 9.23 -4.26 12.05
CA MET A 22 10.64 -4.40 12.41
C MET A 22 10.94 -3.69 13.73
N ASP A 23 10.38 -2.50 13.97
CA ASP A 23 10.55 -1.77 15.22
C ASP A 23 9.92 -2.52 16.41
N GLU A 24 8.73 -3.10 16.24
CA GLU A 24 8.12 -3.99 17.25
C GLU A 24 9.00 -5.21 17.55
N ALA A 25 9.55 -5.85 16.51
CA ALA A 25 10.46 -6.99 16.68
C ALA A 25 11.79 -6.59 17.36
N ILE A 26 12.29 -5.38 17.11
CA ILE A 26 13.47 -4.84 17.79
C ILE A 26 13.16 -4.58 19.27
N ALA A 27 12.01 -3.98 19.58
CA ALA A 27 11.61 -3.61 20.93
C ALA A 27 11.40 -4.83 21.86
N THR A 28 11.05 -5.98 21.29
CA THR A 28 10.81 -7.23 22.03
C THR A 28 12.06 -8.10 22.21
N LYS A 29 13.17 -7.80 21.53
CA LYS A 29 14.41 -8.59 21.60
C LYS A 29 15.27 -8.25 22.80
N ASP A 30 15.97 -9.26 23.33
CA ASP A 30 17.01 -9.10 24.34
C ASP A 30 18.17 -8.25 23.79
N PRO A 31 18.67 -7.22 24.49
CA PRO A 31 19.87 -6.48 24.11
C PRO A 31 21.12 -7.34 23.85
N GLY A 32 21.21 -8.53 24.45
CA GLY A 32 22.29 -9.49 24.21
C GLY A 32 22.11 -10.39 22.99
N ASP A 33 20.97 -10.32 22.29
CA ASP A 33 20.69 -11.15 21.12
C ASP A 33 21.60 -10.75 19.93
N PRO A 34 22.45 -11.65 19.42
CA PRO A 34 23.33 -11.33 18.28
C PRO A 34 22.56 -10.97 16.99
N ALA A 35 21.29 -11.37 16.85
CA ALA A 35 20.45 -11.01 15.71
C ALA A 35 19.87 -9.59 15.79
N LEU A 36 19.99 -8.90 16.94
CA LEU A 36 19.43 -7.56 17.14
C LEU A 36 20.07 -6.53 16.20
N GLU A 37 21.39 -6.54 16.08
CA GLU A 37 22.13 -5.60 15.22
C GLU A 37 21.84 -5.84 13.73
N GLU A 38 21.70 -7.10 13.31
CA GLU A 38 21.28 -7.43 11.95
C GLU A 38 19.85 -6.92 11.66
N LEU A 39 18.92 -7.06 12.61
CA LEU A 39 17.55 -6.59 12.46
C LEU A 39 17.48 -5.05 12.39
N LYS A 40 18.23 -4.34 13.23
CA LYS A 40 18.37 -2.87 13.17
C LYS A 40 18.92 -2.42 11.82
N ALA A 41 19.98 -3.07 11.32
CA ALA A 41 20.54 -2.73 10.02
C ALA A 41 19.54 -2.93 8.87
N LYS A 42 18.71 -3.99 8.93
CA LYS A 42 17.60 -4.22 7.98
C LYS A 42 16.53 -3.12 8.09
N ARG A 43 16.16 -2.72 9.30
CA ARG A 43 15.19 -1.63 9.54
C ARG A 43 15.72 -0.31 8.98
N ASP A 44 16.98 0.02 9.23
CA ASP A 44 17.61 1.25 8.73
C ASP A 44 17.69 1.28 7.20
N LEU A 45 17.99 0.13 6.58
CA LEU A 45 17.95 0.00 5.12
C LEU A 45 16.52 0.20 4.59
N ALA A 46 15.52 -0.40 5.22
CA ALA A 46 14.12 -0.22 4.84
C ALA A 46 13.68 1.25 4.97
N ALA A 47 14.11 1.95 6.02
CA ALA A 47 13.84 3.36 6.24
C ALA A 47 14.46 4.25 5.14
N ARG A 48 15.72 4.00 4.75
CA ARG A 48 16.36 4.71 3.62
C ARG A 48 15.60 4.50 2.32
N GLN A 49 15.28 3.25 1.99
CA GLN A 49 14.51 2.94 0.78
C GLN A 49 13.10 3.54 0.81
N ASN A 50 12.51 3.72 1.98
CA ASN A 50 11.21 4.38 2.12
C ASN A 50 11.32 5.89 1.91
N GLN A 51 12.39 6.51 2.39
CA GLN A 51 12.68 7.91 2.10
C GLN A 51 12.86 8.14 0.60
N ASP A 52 13.62 7.26 -0.09
CA ASP A 52 13.81 7.34 -1.54
C ASP A 52 12.45 7.28 -2.29
N LEU A 53 11.54 6.39 -1.86
CA LEU A 53 10.19 6.30 -2.44
C LEU A 53 9.32 7.53 -2.15
N ILE A 54 9.45 8.12 -0.97
CA ILE A 54 8.76 9.37 -0.62
C ILE A 54 9.25 10.50 -1.53
N ASP A 55 10.56 10.60 -1.73
CA ASP A 55 11.15 11.61 -2.60
C ASP A 55 10.71 11.41 -4.06
N GLU A 56 10.63 10.16 -4.53
CA GLU A 56 10.08 9.82 -5.85
C GLU A 56 8.60 10.19 -5.98
N ALA A 57 7.77 9.89 -4.97
CA ALA A 57 6.36 10.26 -4.94
C ALA A 57 6.17 11.78 -4.99
N ASN A 58 6.98 12.53 -4.24
CA ASN A 58 6.96 13.99 -4.22
C ASN A 58 7.37 14.57 -5.58
N ALA A 59 8.44 14.04 -6.19
CA ALA A 59 8.89 14.46 -7.51
C ALA A 59 7.81 14.21 -8.58
N PHE A 60 7.22 13.00 -8.58
CA PHE A 60 6.11 12.67 -9.48
C PHE A 60 4.92 13.62 -9.29
N PHE A 61 4.54 13.91 -8.04
CA PHE A 61 3.44 14.82 -7.74
C PHE A 61 3.67 16.23 -8.29
N VAL A 62 4.88 16.77 -8.08
CA VAL A 62 5.27 18.09 -8.62
C VAL A 62 5.25 18.10 -10.14
N ASP A 63 5.82 17.08 -10.78
CA ASP A 63 5.86 16.99 -12.24
C ASP A 63 4.47 16.79 -12.85
N ALA A 64 3.58 16.07 -12.15
CA ALA A 64 2.19 15.88 -12.56
C ALA A 64 1.43 17.21 -12.54
N LEU A 65 1.59 18.01 -11.48
CA LEU A 65 1.01 19.35 -11.38
C LEU A 65 1.55 20.31 -12.45
N ALA A 66 2.78 20.10 -12.91
CA ALA A 66 3.40 20.86 -14.00
C ALA A 66 3.06 20.31 -15.40
N GLY A 67 2.28 19.23 -15.50
CA GLY A 67 1.93 18.58 -16.77
C GLY A 67 3.11 17.91 -17.48
N LYS A 68 4.19 17.59 -16.76
CA LYS A 68 5.42 17.02 -17.33
C LYS A 68 5.42 15.50 -17.38
N VAL A 69 4.51 14.85 -16.66
CA VAL A 69 4.38 13.39 -16.62
C VAL A 69 2.96 12.97 -16.94
N LYS A 70 2.83 11.76 -17.49
CA LYS A 70 1.53 11.12 -17.69
C LYS A 70 1.03 10.59 -16.35
N ILE A 71 -0.11 11.12 -15.88
CA ILE A 71 -0.66 10.79 -14.55
C ILE A 71 -1.22 9.36 -14.48
N ARG A 72 -1.89 8.91 -15.55
CA ARG A 72 -2.51 7.58 -15.60
C ARG A 72 -2.55 7.03 -17.02
N ASP A 73 -2.51 5.71 -17.12
CA ASP A 73 -2.82 4.97 -18.34
C ASP A 73 -4.30 4.60 -18.42
N GLU A 74 -4.79 4.36 -19.64
CA GLU A 74 -6.08 3.71 -19.82
C GLU A 74 -6.03 2.28 -19.26
N LYS A 75 -7.00 1.95 -18.41
CA LYS A 75 -7.03 0.66 -17.71
C LYS A 75 -7.75 -0.36 -18.56
N LEU A 76 -7.09 -1.49 -18.84
CA LEU A 76 -7.67 -2.66 -19.49
C LEU A 76 -8.12 -3.68 -18.43
N LYS A 77 -9.32 -3.48 -17.85
CA LYS A 77 -9.88 -4.42 -16.86
C LYS A 77 -10.67 -5.54 -17.56
N LEU A 78 -10.26 -6.79 -17.36
CA LEU A 78 -10.93 -7.98 -17.93
C LEU A 78 -12.09 -8.50 -17.06
N TYR A 79 -12.09 -8.16 -15.77
CA TYR A 79 -13.10 -8.59 -14.82
C TYR A 79 -13.41 -7.46 -13.83
N GLN A 80 -14.65 -7.47 -13.32
CA GLN A 80 -15.10 -6.57 -12.26
C GLN A 80 -15.59 -7.40 -11.08
N ASN A 81 -14.82 -7.41 -10.00
CA ASN A 81 -15.30 -7.95 -8.74
C ASN A 81 -16.24 -6.91 -8.10
N ARG A 82 -17.54 -7.24 -7.99
CA ARG A 82 -18.55 -6.36 -7.39
C ARG A 82 -18.71 -6.57 -5.88
N ASN A 83 -18.02 -7.54 -5.31
CA ASN A 83 -18.10 -7.88 -3.88
C ASN A 83 -17.07 -7.10 -3.06
N VAL A 84 -16.85 -5.82 -3.39
CA VAL A 84 -15.87 -4.94 -2.74
C VAL A 84 -16.51 -3.61 -2.42
N GLN A 85 -15.99 -2.93 -1.40
CA GLN A 85 -16.43 -1.57 -1.10
C GLN A 85 -16.08 -0.62 -2.25
N SER A 86 -17.04 0.23 -2.64
CA SER A 86 -16.80 1.27 -3.64
C SER A 86 -15.99 2.42 -3.04
N SER A 87 -15.06 2.97 -3.82
CA SER A 87 -14.31 4.19 -3.51
C SER A 87 -14.91 5.45 -4.15
N ASP A 88 -16.11 5.37 -4.76
CA ASP A 88 -16.73 6.49 -5.50
C ASP A 88 -17.03 7.71 -4.61
N GLY A 89 -17.31 7.45 -3.32
CA GLY A 89 -17.58 8.48 -2.32
C GLY A 89 -16.36 9.31 -1.91
N ILE A 90 -15.16 8.76 -2.09
CA ILE A 90 -13.90 9.41 -1.71
C ILE A 90 -13.57 10.49 -2.73
N LYS A 91 -13.44 11.74 -2.27
CA LYS A 91 -13.16 12.89 -3.15
C LYS A 91 -11.79 13.51 -2.89
N GLU A 92 -11.33 13.43 -1.65
CA GLU A 92 -10.09 14.07 -1.22
C GLU A 92 -8.89 13.14 -1.38
N LEU A 93 -7.78 13.69 -1.89
CA LEU A 93 -6.56 12.92 -2.14
C LEU A 93 -6.02 12.27 -0.86
N GLY A 94 -6.00 13.02 0.25
CA GLY A 94 -5.53 12.53 1.55
C GLY A 94 -6.39 11.39 2.12
N GLU A 95 -7.71 11.44 1.89
CA GLU A 95 -8.63 10.37 2.28
C GLU A 95 -8.35 9.08 1.48
N ALA A 96 -8.18 9.21 0.15
CA ALA A 96 -7.84 8.06 -0.70
C ALA A 96 -6.52 7.39 -0.29
N ILE A 97 -5.49 8.19 0.02
CA ILE A 97 -4.19 7.68 0.48
C ILE A 97 -4.33 7.00 1.86
N SER A 98 -5.12 7.57 2.77
CA SER A 98 -5.32 7.02 4.11
C SER A 98 -6.07 5.67 4.05
N GLU A 99 -7.14 5.59 3.26
CA GLU A 99 -7.85 4.32 3.03
C GLU A 99 -6.97 3.28 2.34
N LEU A 100 -6.14 3.69 1.39
CA LEU A 100 -5.17 2.80 0.73
C LEU A 100 -4.22 2.17 1.77
N ALA A 101 -3.64 2.99 2.64
CA ALA A 101 -2.78 2.52 3.72
C ALA A 101 -3.52 1.56 4.66
N TRP A 102 -4.78 1.85 4.99
CA TRP A 102 -5.62 0.96 5.81
C TRP A 102 -5.84 -0.40 5.15
N ARG A 103 -6.09 -0.45 3.83
CA ARG A 103 -6.21 -1.73 3.12
C ARG A 103 -4.92 -2.52 3.09
N ASN A 104 -3.76 -1.86 3.02
CA ASN A 104 -2.47 -2.53 3.15
C ASN A 104 -2.26 -3.14 4.53
N ILE A 105 -2.62 -2.42 5.60
CA ILE A 105 -2.60 -2.97 6.97
C ILE A 105 -3.51 -4.19 7.06
N LYS A 106 -4.77 -4.07 6.62
CA LYS A 106 -5.73 -5.17 6.66
C LYS A 106 -5.25 -6.38 5.85
N LEU A 107 -4.72 -6.15 4.65
CA LEU A 107 -4.22 -7.20 3.77
C LEU A 107 -3.07 -7.97 4.41
N TRP A 108 -2.11 -7.27 5.03
CA TRP A 108 -0.99 -7.89 5.74
C TRP A 108 -1.48 -8.86 6.82
N HIS A 109 -2.41 -8.41 7.68
CA HIS A 109 -2.92 -9.23 8.78
C HIS A 109 -3.76 -10.43 8.29
N LEU A 110 -4.51 -10.26 7.19
CA LEU A 110 -5.20 -11.39 6.55
C LEU A 110 -4.21 -12.41 5.96
N GLU A 111 -3.09 -11.95 5.40
CA GLU A 111 -2.03 -12.84 4.92
C GLU A 111 -1.27 -13.55 6.04
N ASP A 112 -1.08 -12.90 7.19
CA ASP A 112 -0.57 -13.55 8.41
C ASP A 112 -1.56 -14.62 8.91
N GLU A 113 -2.86 -14.30 8.98
CA GLU A 113 -3.89 -15.24 9.40
C GLU A 113 -3.98 -16.44 8.45
N ALA A 114 -3.90 -16.22 7.14
CA ALA A 114 -3.93 -17.30 6.14
C ALA A 114 -2.67 -18.20 6.15
N ARG A 115 -1.58 -17.80 6.80
CA ARG A 115 -0.35 -18.59 6.95
C ARG A 115 -0.36 -19.48 8.19
N ARG A 116 -1.34 -19.33 9.07
CA ARG A 116 -1.52 -20.19 10.24
C ARG A 116 -1.83 -21.62 9.83
N THR A 117 -1.20 -22.58 10.51
CA THR A 117 -1.39 -24.02 10.28
C THR A 117 -2.30 -24.67 11.32
N ASP A 118 -2.74 -23.91 12.31
CA ASP A 118 -3.60 -24.36 13.41
C ASP A 118 -5.10 -24.05 13.19
N LEU A 119 -5.45 -23.47 12.04
CA LEU A 119 -6.83 -23.15 11.67
C LEU A 119 -7.44 -24.23 10.76
N PRO A 120 -8.76 -24.49 10.85
CA PRO A 120 -9.45 -25.34 9.89
C PRO A 120 -9.42 -24.78 8.47
N ASP A 121 -9.35 -25.65 7.46
CA ASP A 121 -9.35 -25.26 6.04
C ASP A 121 -10.52 -24.36 5.66
N ALA A 122 -11.71 -24.63 6.21
CA ALA A 122 -12.90 -23.82 5.95
C ALA A 122 -12.74 -22.36 6.41
N ASP A 123 -11.97 -22.10 7.46
CA ASP A 123 -11.68 -20.74 7.93
C ASP A 123 -10.58 -20.10 7.08
N ILE A 124 -9.55 -20.85 6.68
CA ILE A 124 -8.55 -20.39 5.70
C ILE A 124 -9.22 -19.93 4.39
N VAL A 125 -10.22 -20.66 3.90
CA VAL A 125 -10.98 -20.27 2.70
C VAL A 125 -11.69 -18.92 2.90
N LYS A 126 -12.28 -18.66 4.08
CA LYS A 126 -12.91 -17.36 4.38
C LYS A 126 -11.87 -16.23 4.39
N VAL A 127 -10.71 -16.47 5.01
CA VAL A 127 -9.61 -15.49 5.05
C VAL A 127 -9.12 -15.19 3.62
N LYS A 128 -8.94 -16.21 2.77
CA LYS A 128 -8.55 -16.03 1.36
C LYS A 128 -9.55 -15.18 0.58
N ARG A 129 -10.86 -15.37 0.79
CA ARG A 129 -11.88 -14.48 0.18
C ARG A 129 -11.75 -13.03 0.69
N GLY A 130 -11.40 -12.86 1.96
CA GLY A 130 -11.08 -11.55 2.54
C GLY A 130 -9.85 -10.90 1.91
N ILE A 131 -8.80 -11.68 1.64
CA ILE A 131 -7.59 -11.24 0.92
C ILE A 131 -7.98 -10.77 -0.49
N ASP A 132 -8.73 -11.58 -1.24
CA ASP A 132 -9.13 -11.24 -2.60
C ASP A 132 -9.92 -9.93 -2.66
N ALA A 133 -10.88 -9.75 -1.74
CA ALA A 133 -11.66 -8.52 -1.64
C ALA A 133 -10.78 -7.32 -1.24
N THR A 134 -9.94 -7.45 -0.21
CA THR A 134 -9.10 -6.36 0.30
C THR A 134 -8.04 -5.95 -0.71
N ASN A 135 -7.44 -6.90 -1.45
CA ASN A 135 -6.48 -6.63 -2.51
C ASN A 135 -7.13 -5.89 -3.69
N GLN A 136 -8.38 -6.22 -4.02
CA GLN A 136 -9.13 -5.49 -5.03
C GLN A 136 -9.49 -4.07 -4.55
N GLU A 137 -9.88 -3.90 -3.28
CA GLU A 137 -10.12 -2.57 -2.68
C GLU A 137 -8.85 -1.71 -2.72
N ARG A 138 -7.69 -2.28 -2.37
CA ARG A 138 -6.38 -1.61 -2.49
C ARG A 138 -6.13 -1.11 -3.92
N ASN A 139 -6.31 -1.98 -4.92
CA ASN A 139 -6.11 -1.59 -6.32
C ASN A 139 -7.10 -0.50 -6.77
N ASN A 140 -8.36 -0.56 -6.31
CA ASN A 140 -9.35 0.48 -6.60
C ASN A 140 -8.97 1.82 -5.96
N LEU A 141 -8.35 1.81 -4.77
CA LEU A 141 -7.88 3.03 -4.10
C LEU A 141 -6.63 3.60 -4.76
N MET A 142 -5.70 2.76 -5.23
CA MET A 142 -4.59 3.22 -6.09
C MET A 142 -5.11 3.93 -7.33
N ASP A 143 -6.07 3.33 -8.03
CA ASP A 143 -6.74 3.94 -9.18
C ASP A 143 -7.43 5.26 -8.79
N LYS A 144 -8.00 5.33 -7.58
CA LYS A 144 -8.69 6.52 -7.08
C LYS A 144 -7.73 7.68 -6.81
N VAL A 145 -6.56 7.41 -6.26
CA VAL A 145 -5.49 8.40 -6.08
C VAL A 145 -5.11 9.04 -7.42
N ASP A 146 -4.89 8.20 -8.44
CA ASP A 146 -4.54 8.67 -9.79
C ASP A 146 -5.69 9.45 -10.45
N GLU A 147 -6.94 9.01 -10.26
CA GLU A 147 -8.14 9.70 -10.75
C GLU A 147 -8.31 11.10 -10.15
N ILE A 148 -8.15 11.22 -8.83
CA ILE A 148 -8.27 12.51 -8.12
C ILE A 148 -7.20 13.49 -8.61
N LEU A 149 -5.94 13.04 -8.72
CA LEU A 149 -4.85 13.88 -9.24
C LEU A 149 -5.11 14.29 -10.69
N PHE A 150 -5.50 13.34 -11.55
CA PHE A 150 -5.80 13.61 -12.95
C PHE A 150 -6.92 14.66 -13.10
N ASN A 151 -8.00 14.50 -12.35
CA ASN A 151 -9.13 15.44 -12.38
C ASN A 151 -8.72 16.82 -11.85
N HIS A 152 -7.84 16.90 -10.86
CA HIS A 152 -7.34 18.17 -10.35
C HIS A 152 -6.50 18.91 -11.39
N VAL A 153 -5.58 18.22 -12.06
CA VAL A 153 -4.69 18.81 -13.07
C VAL A 153 -5.46 19.29 -14.30
N ASN A 154 -6.46 18.53 -14.77
CA ASN A 154 -7.23 18.84 -15.98
C ASN A 154 -8.45 19.75 -15.75
N LYS A 155 -8.75 20.14 -14.50
CA LYS A 155 -9.79 21.13 -14.19
C LYS A 155 -9.27 22.58 -14.25
N LYS A 156 -7.96 22.78 -14.41
CA LYS A 156 -7.35 24.09 -14.72
C LYS A 156 -7.50 24.41 -16.20
#